data_AF-A0A2D6ANP6-F1
#
_entry.id   AF-A0A2D6ANP6-F1
#
_cell.length_a   1.000
_cell.length_b   1.000
_cell.length_c   1.000
_cell.angle_alpha   90.00
_cell.angle_beta   90.00
_cell.angle_gamma   90.00
#
_symmetry.space_group_name_H-M   'P 1'
#
loop_
_entity.id
_entity.type
_entity.pdbx_description
1 polymer ?
#
loop_
_entity_poly.entity_id
_entity_poly.type
_entity_poly.pdbx_seq_one_letter_code
_entity_poly.pdbx_strand_id
1 'polypeptide(L)'
;MKKLLLFLTLLSTIELFGQQQDTLRIEQHYYYLADIDPRTIAERFMNDELLPSDNFISFRVLDSLTSTNTSTRKFYLPVFNKIVRHADGALAEVIGSPIIEFLKNYPTEFAHTIKSNELFELYSNFAAYELHFSENYKSDLTEIEQAAKDNYRPYTESELIRNFLETTANKVEKI
;
A
#
# COMPACT_ATOMS: atom_id res chain seq x y z
N MET A 1 17.20 45.52 44.15
CA MET A 1 16.30 45.18 43.02
C MET A 1 16.97 44.45 41.84
N LYS A 2 18.26 44.05 41.88
CA LYS A 2 18.90 43.29 40.78
C LYS A 2 18.83 41.75 40.91
N LYS A 3 18.48 41.21 42.09
CA LYS A 3 18.38 39.76 42.31
C LYS A 3 17.05 39.13 41.89
N LEU A 4 15.98 39.93 41.73
CA LEU A 4 14.65 39.45 41.34
C LEU A 4 14.51 39.25 39.82
N LEU A 5 15.27 40.03 39.03
CA LEU A 5 15.21 39.97 37.57
C LEU A 5 15.89 38.72 36.98
N LEU A 6 16.93 38.21 37.65
CA LEU A 6 17.64 37.01 37.21
C LEU A 6 16.82 35.71 37.37
N PHE A 7 15.87 35.70 38.31
CA PHE A 7 15.04 34.52 38.58
C PHE A 7 13.89 34.36 37.56
N LEU A 8 13.34 35.48 37.08
CA LEU A 8 12.30 35.45 36.03
C LEU A 8 12.85 35.05 34.65
N THR A 9 14.07 35.47 34.30
CA THR A 9 14.70 35.04 33.05
C THR A 9 15.12 33.58 33.05
N LEU A 10 15.30 32.96 34.22
CA LEU A 10 15.64 31.54 34.33
C LEU A 10 14.40 30.64 34.28
N LEU A 11 13.23 31.11 34.75
CA LEU A 11 11.98 30.35 34.63
C LEU A 11 11.46 30.31 33.19
N SER A 12 11.61 31.40 32.43
CA SER A 12 11.16 31.45 31.02
C SER A 12 12.02 30.62 30.07
N THR A 13 13.23 30.21 30.46
CA THR A 13 14.09 29.35 29.62
C THR A 13 13.90 27.86 29.90
N ILE A 14 13.28 27.48 31.02
CA ILE A 14 13.00 26.07 31.34
C ILE A 14 11.77 25.55 30.58
N GLU A 15 10.78 26.41 30.26
CA GLU A 15 9.64 26.03 29.42
C GLU A 15 9.96 25.94 27.92
N LEU A 16 11.19 26.32 27.52
CA LEU A 16 11.70 26.25 26.15
C LEU A 16 12.56 25.00 25.87
N PHE A 17 12.74 24.13 26.86
CA PHE A 17 13.22 22.77 26.59
C PHE A 17 12.05 21.98 25.97
N GLY A 18 12.03 22.01 24.63
CA GLY A 18 10.99 21.42 23.80
C GLY A 18 10.58 20.04 24.28
N GLN A 19 9.32 19.91 24.69
CA GLN A 19 8.68 18.61 24.65
C GLN A 19 8.73 18.17 23.19
N GLN A 20 9.59 17.20 22.89
CA GLN A 20 9.54 16.47 21.65
C GLN A 20 8.13 15.88 21.59
N GLN A 21 7.25 16.51 20.81
CA GLN A 21 5.87 16.07 20.68
C GLN A 21 5.94 14.66 20.10
N ASP A 22 5.37 13.68 20.81
CA ASP A 22 5.35 12.29 20.36
C ASP A 22 4.51 12.21 19.09
N THR A 23 5.19 12.19 17.95
CA THR A 23 4.55 12.21 16.64
C THR A 23 3.86 10.89 16.30
N LEU A 24 4.09 9.83 17.10
CA LEU A 24 3.47 8.52 16.95
C LEU A 24 2.00 8.52 17.38
N ARG A 25 1.50 9.61 17.97
CA ARG A 25 0.12 9.75 18.46
C ARG A 25 -0.64 10.90 17.81
N ILE A 26 -0.07 11.51 16.79
CA ILE A 26 -0.71 12.56 15.98
C ILE A 26 -1.24 11.90 14.70
N GLU A 27 -2.55 11.81 14.55
CA GLU A 27 -3.20 11.07 13.46
C GLU A 27 -2.77 11.56 12.06
N GLN A 28 -2.53 12.87 11.90
CA GLN A 28 -2.12 13.48 10.64
C GLN A 28 -0.61 13.36 10.37
N HIS A 29 0.15 12.76 11.29
CA HIS A 29 1.58 12.60 11.12
C HIS A 29 1.92 11.29 10.41
N TYR A 30 2.89 11.33 9.50
CA TYR A 30 3.29 10.18 8.69
C TYR A 30 3.64 8.92 9.52
N TYR A 31 4.25 9.12 10.70
CA TYR A 31 4.62 8.03 11.61
C TYR A 31 3.56 7.69 12.67
N TYR A 32 2.30 8.12 12.49
CA TYR A 32 1.22 7.76 13.40
C TYR A 32 1.17 6.24 13.61
N LEU A 33 1.24 5.81 14.88
CA LEU A 33 1.26 4.41 15.32
C LEU A 33 2.40 3.54 14.74
N ALA A 34 3.49 4.14 14.26
CA ALA A 34 4.59 3.40 13.63
C ALA A 34 5.29 2.38 14.56
N ASP A 35 5.18 2.57 15.88
CA ASP A 35 5.71 1.70 16.93
C ASP A 35 4.81 0.50 17.25
N ILE A 36 3.57 0.47 16.74
CA ILE A 36 2.64 -0.63 16.97
C ILE A 36 2.98 -1.82 16.06
N ASP A 37 2.76 -3.03 16.59
CA ASP A 37 2.97 -4.26 15.83
C ASP A 37 2.12 -4.29 14.55
N PRO A 38 2.69 -4.66 13.38
CA PRO A 38 1.96 -4.71 12.11
C PRO A 38 0.73 -5.61 12.10
N ARG A 39 0.69 -6.69 12.90
CA ARG A 39 -0.49 -7.56 12.96
C ARG A 39 -1.61 -6.86 13.71
N THR A 40 -1.30 -6.17 14.81
CA THR A 40 -2.26 -5.35 15.52
C THR A 40 -2.82 -4.24 14.62
N ILE A 41 -1.98 -3.57 13.82
CA ILE A 41 -2.45 -2.57 12.83
C ILE A 41 -3.39 -3.21 11.80
N ALA A 42 -3.01 -4.38 11.24
CA ALA A 42 -3.85 -5.10 10.29
C ALA A 42 -5.22 -5.48 10.87
N GLU A 43 -5.26 -5.98 12.11
CA GLU A 43 -6.51 -6.30 12.80
C GLU A 43 -7.39 -5.05 12.97
N ARG A 44 -6.79 -3.90 13.32
CA ARG A 44 -7.52 -2.63 13.44
C ARG A 44 -8.10 -2.15 12.12
N PHE A 45 -7.35 -2.27 11.01
CA PHE A 45 -7.91 -2.02 9.67
C PHE A 45 -9.09 -2.95 9.40
N MET A 46 -8.95 -4.25 9.69
CA MET A 46 -10.02 -5.23 9.45
C MET A 46 -11.28 -4.97 10.27
N ASN A 47 -11.13 -4.42 11.48
CA ASN A 47 -12.23 -4.05 12.38
C ASN A 47 -12.81 -2.64 12.13
N ASP A 48 -12.35 -1.92 11.10
CA ASP A 48 -12.76 -0.52 10.83
C ASP A 48 -12.41 0.47 11.95
N GLU A 49 -11.45 0.10 12.82
CA GLU A 49 -10.93 0.96 13.90
C GLU A 49 -9.83 1.91 13.43
N LEU A 50 -9.38 1.73 12.19
CA LEU A 50 -8.38 2.54 11.52
C LEU A 50 -8.74 2.61 10.03
N LEU A 51 -8.66 3.80 9.44
CA LEU A 51 -8.84 3.99 8.01
C LEU A 51 -7.48 4.07 7.30
N PRO A 52 -7.33 3.49 6.11
CA PRO A 52 -6.11 3.65 5.31
C PRO A 52 -5.86 5.13 5.01
N SER A 53 -4.59 5.54 5.02
CA SER A 53 -4.18 6.90 4.69
C SER A 53 -2.71 6.93 4.25
N ASP A 54 -2.26 8.10 3.78
CA ASP A 54 -0.90 8.36 3.28
C ASP A 54 0.16 8.35 4.41
N ASN A 55 0.29 7.22 5.09
CA ASN A 55 1.14 7.07 6.27
C ASN A 55 1.95 5.77 6.27
N PHE A 56 2.96 5.73 7.13
CA PHE A 56 3.90 4.64 7.25
C PHE A 56 3.24 3.28 7.51
N ILE A 57 2.20 3.25 8.34
CA ILE A 57 1.54 1.99 8.71
C ILE A 57 0.71 1.39 7.57
N SER A 58 0.08 2.21 6.72
CA SER A 58 -0.61 1.72 5.52
C SER A 58 0.39 1.14 4.52
N PHE A 59 1.51 1.83 4.29
CA PHE A 59 2.54 1.36 3.35
C PHE A 59 3.23 0.07 3.80
N ARG A 60 3.48 -0.11 5.10
CA ARG A 60 4.00 -1.38 5.64
C ARG A 60 3.09 -2.59 5.39
N VAL A 61 1.78 -2.36 5.32
CA VAL A 61 0.83 -3.41 4.97
C VAL A 61 0.93 -3.75 3.47
N LEU A 62 1.17 -2.77 2.60
CA LEU A 62 1.39 -2.99 1.17
C LEU A 62 2.61 -3.88 0.92
N ASP A 63 3.73 -3.61 1.60
CA ASP A 63 4.97 -4.41 1.52
C ASP A 63 4.75 -5.90 1.86
N SER A 64 3.75 -6.19 2.71
CA SER A 64 3.49 -7.56 3.16
C SER A 64 2.85 -8.43 2.07
N LEU A 65 2.26 -7.83 1.03
CA LEU A 65 1.65 -8.55 -0.09
C LEU A 65 2.71 -9.27 -0.95
N THR A 66 3.91 -8.72 -1.03
CA THR A 66 5.00 -9.24 -1.87
C THR A 66 5.98 -10.13 -1.11
N SER A 67 5.77 -10.30 0.21
CA SER A 67 6.55 -11.17 1.09
C SER A 67 6.72 -12.59 0.52
N THR A 68 7.90 -13.18 0.60
CA THR A 68 8.14 -14.58 0.18
C THR A 68 7.47 -15.61 1.09
N ASN A 69 7.09 -15.22 2.32
CA ASN A 69 6.39 -16.09 3.26
C ASN A 69 4.89 -16.15 2.93
N THR A 70 4.42 -17.32 2.48
CA THR A 70 3.00 -17.54 2.13
C THR A 70 2.04 -17.28 3.29
N SER A 71 2.41 -17.58 4.53
CA SER A 71 1.55 -17.31 5.70
C SER A 71 1.41 -15.81 5.96
N THR A 72 2.47 -15.03 5.72
CA THR A 72 2.41 -13.57 5.77
C THR A 72 1.49 -13.04 4.68
N ARG A 73 1.70 -13.41 3.41
CA ARG A 73 0.85 -12.95 2.30
C ARG A 73 -0.62 -13.29 2.53
N LYS A 74 -0.93 -14.54 2.90
CA LYS A 74 -2.31 -14.98 3.17
C LYS A 74 -2.98 -14.19 4.29
N PHE A 75 -2.23 -13.81 5.33
CA PHE A 75 -2.75 -13.01 6.42
C PHE A 75 -3.03 -11.55 5.99
N TYR A 76 -2.11 -10.95 5.23
CA TYR A 76 -2.22 -9.54 4.84
C TYR A 76 -3.05 -9.27 3.58
N LEU A 77 -3.29 -10.27 2.72
CA LEU A 77 -4.06 -10.10 1.49
C LEU A 77 -5.48 -9.54 1.72
N PRO A 78 -6.28 -10.01 2.72
CA PRO A 78 -7.57 -9.38 3.04
C PRO A 78 -7.43 -7.92 3.47
N VAL A 79 -6.37 -7.59 4.22
CA VAL A 79 -6.09 -6.23 4.71
C VAL A 79 -5.74 -5.33 3.53
N PHE A 80 -4.88 -5.80 2.63
CA PHE A 80 -4.54 -5.11 1.39
C PHE A 80 -5.79 -4.85 0.55
N ASN A 81 -6.65 -5.84 0.37
CA ASN A 81 -7.91 -5.68 -0.37
C ASN A 81 -8.85 -4.67 0.29
N LYS A 82 -8.81 -4.53 1.62
CA LYS A 82 -9.56 -3.49 2.32
C LYS A 82 -8.96 -2.11 2.03
N ILE A 83 -7.63 -1.99 2.07
CA ILE A 83 -6.93 -0.75 1.71
C ILE A 83 -7.27 -0.33 0.28
N VAL A 84 -7.17 -1.23 -0.70
CA VAL A 84 -7.47 -0.98 -2.12
C VAL A 84 -8.87 -0.40 -2.34
N ARG A 85 -9.87 -0.81 -1.55
CA ARG A 85 -11.25 -0.29 -1.65
C ARG A 85 -11.42 1.13 -1.14
N HIS A 86 -10.54 1.57 -0.25
CA HIS A 86 -10.61 2.88 0.40
C HIS A 86 -9.51 3.84 -0.06
N ALA A 87 -8.59 3.38 -0.90
CA ALA A 87 -7.48 4.19 -1.33
C ALA A 87 -7.92 5.30 -2.29
N ASP A 88 -7.51 6.51 -1.93
CA ASP A 88 -7.62 7.74 -2.71
C ASP A 88 -6.30 8.54 -2.58
N GLY A 89 -6.25 9.73 -3.17
CA GLY A 89 -5.12 10.65 -2.98
C GLY A 89 -3.76 10.01 -3.28
N ALA A 90 -2.77 10.23 -2.41
CA ALA A 90 -1.41 9.71 -2.62
C ALA A 90 -1.32 8.19 -2.35
N LEU A 91 -2.19 7.63 -1.51
CA LEU A 91 -2.25 6.18 -1.29
C LEU A 91 -2.67 5.44 -2.56
N ALA A 92 -3.62 6.00 -3.33
CA ALA A 92 -4.00 5.46 -4.63
C ALA A 92 -2.83 5.41 -5.64
N GLU A 93 -1.94 6.40 -5.59
CA GLU A 93 -0.79 6.51 -6.51
C GLU A 93 0.23 5.39 -6.31
N VAL A 94 0.32 4.80 -5.11
CA VAL A 94 1.34 3.79 -4.78
C VAL A 94 0.82 2.35 -4.79
N ILE A 95 -0.46 2.12 -5.08
CA ILE A 95 -1.08 0.78 -5.05
C ILE A 95 -0.81 -0.04 -6.31
N GLY A 96 -0.57 0.60 -7.45
CA GLY A 96 -0.34 -0.12 -8.71
C GLY A 96 0.90 -1.00 -8.68
N SER A 97 2.02 -0.48 -8.17
CA SER A 97 3.27 -1.24 -8.01
C SER A 97 3.11 -2.57 -7.24
N PRO A 98 2.59 -2.64 -6.00
CA PRO A 98 2.43 -3.91 -5.28
C PRO A 98 1.45 -4.88 -5.95
N ILE A 99 0.45 -4.37 -6.69
CA ILE A 99 -0.45 -5.23 -7.51
C ILE A 99 0.33 -5.90 -8.64
N ILE A 100 1.14 -5.15 -9.36
CA ILE A 100 1.98 -5.65 -10.45
C ILE A 100 2.99 -6.67 -9.90
N GLU A 101 3.64 -6.38 -8.78
CA GLU A 101 4.58 -7.30 -8.14
C GLU A 101 3.88 -8.59 -7.64
N PHE A 102 2.67 -8.49 -7.10
CA PHE A 102 1.88 -9.65 -6.68
C PHE A 102 1.51 -10.54 -7.88
N LEU A 103 1.11 -9.94 -9.02
CA LEU A 103 0.88 -10.67 -10.26
C LEU A 103 2.14 -11.37 -10.77
N LYS A 104 3.27 -10.67 -10.84
CA LYS A 104 4.54 -11.22 -11.35
C LYS A 104 5.02 -12.41 -10.52
N ASN A 105 4.95 -12.30 -9.19
CA ASN A 105 5.58 -13.25 -8.29
C ASN A 105 4.65 -14.37 -7.82
N TYR A 106 3.34 -14.09 -7.68
CA TYR A 106 2.36 -15.03 -7.15
C TYR A 106 1.09 -15.11 -8.02
N PRO A 107 1.24 -15.37 -9.34
CA PRO A 107 0.14 -15.26 -10.30
C PRO A 107 -1.05 -16.19 -9.96
N THR A 108 -0.81 -17.33 -9.30
CA THR A 108 -1.88 -18.23 -8.83
C THR A 108 -2.68 -17.61 -7.68
N GLU A 109 -2.05 -16.97 -6.71
CA GLU A 109 -2.76 -16.27 -5.63
C GLU A 109 -3.46 -15.02 -6.18
N PHE A 110 -2.83 -14.33 -7.12
CA PHE A 110 -3.40 -13.20 -7.84
C PHE A 110 -4.69 -13.58 -8.58
N ALA A 111 -4.65 -14.61 -9.42
CA ALA A 111 -5.81 -15.08 -10.18
C ALA A 111 -7.00 -15.45 -9.28
N HIS A 112 -6.74 -16.09 -8.13
CA HIS A 112 -7.78 -16.36 -7.13
C HIS A 112 -8.37 -15.09 -6.51
N THR A 113 -7.56 -14.06 -6.32
CA THR A 113 -7.97 -12.79 -5.72
C THR A 113 -8.90 -12.00 -6.64
N ILE A 114 -8.58 -11.93 -7.93
CA ILE A 114 -9.33 -11.13 -8.90
C ILE A 114 -10.55 -11.85 -9.50
N LYS A 115 -11.00 -12.98 -8.93
CA LYS A 115 -12.23 -13.66 -9.39
C LYS A 115 -13.49 -12.83 -9.12
N SER A 116 -13.46 -11.87 -8.20
CA SER A 116 -14.54 -10.91 -8.00
C SER A 116 -14.44 -9.76 -9.00
N ASN A 117 -15.56 -9.40 -9.64
CA ASN A 117 -15.61 -8.25 -10.56
C ASN A 117 -15.10 -6.94 -9.92
N GLU A 118 -15.40 -6.72 -8.64
CA GLU A 118 -14.95 -5.54 -7.91
C GLU A 118 -13.41 -5.44 -7.86
N LEU A 119 -12.73 -6.47 -7.32
CA LEU A 119 -11.27 -6.46 -7.22
C LEU A 119 -10.59 -6.49 -8.59
N PHE A 120 -11.18 -7.17 -9.58
CA PHE A 120 -10.68 -7.13 -10.96
C PHE A 120 -10.64 -5.68 -11.48
N GLU A 121 -11.74 -4.93 -11.33
CA GLU A 121 -11.83 -3.55 -11.78
C GLU A 121 -10.90 -2.62 -11.02
N LEU A 122 -10.88 -2.73 -9.68
CA LEU A 122 -9.99 -1.92 -8.84
C LEU A 122 -8.52 -2.18 -9.18
N TYR A 123 -8.12 -3.45 -9.23
CA TYR A 123 -6.71 -3.78 -9.47
C TYR A 123 -6.26 -3.32 -10.86
N SER A 124 -7.10 -3.48 -11.88
CA SER A 124 -6.76 -3.06 -13.24
C SER A 124 -6.75 -1.53 -13.38
N ASN A 125 -7.54 -0.79 -12.61
CA ASN A 125 -7.44 0.67 -12.56
C ASN A 125 -6.11 1.13 -11.96
N PHE A 126 -5.71 0.58 -10.80
CA PHE A 126 -4.45 0.97 -10.15
C PHE A 126 -3.23 0.52 -10.95
N ALA A 127 -3.24 -0.68 -11.52
CA ALA A 127 -2.17 -1.14 -12.41
C ALA A 127 -2.08 -0.28 -13.68
N ALA A 128 -3.21 0.16 -14.23
CA ALA A 128 -3.22 1.04 -15.39
C ALA A 128 -2.68 2.44 -15.07
N TYR A 129 -3.01 2.97 -13.90
CA TYR A 129 -2.46 4.24 -13.44
C TYR A 129 -0.92 4.17 -13.33
N GLU A 130 -0.38 3.14 -12.69
CA GLU A 130 1.07 2.90 -12.59
C GLU A 130 1.71 2.83 -13.97
N LEU A 131 1.14 2.01 -14.86
CA LEU A 131 1.68 1.80 -16.21
C LEU A 131 1.55 3.05 -17.10
N HIS A 132 0.58 3.93 -16.87
CA HIS A 132 0.44 5.17 -17.63
C HIS A 132 1.67 6.09 -17.49
N PHE A 133 2.34 6.06 -16.34
CA PHE A 133 3.56 6.84 -16.10
C PHE A 133 4.85 6.15 -16.53
N SER A 134 4.78 4.91 -17.03
CA SER A 134 5.95 4.23 -17.56
C SER A 134 6.41 4.82 -18.90
N GLU A 135 7.71 4.74 -19.18
CA GLU A 135 8.25 5.22 -20.47
C GLU A 135 7.72 4.39 -21.66
N ASN A 136 7.46 3.11 -21.46
CA ASN A 136 6.95 2.20 -22.48
C ASN A 136 6.09 1.07 -21.87
N TYR A 137 4.85 1.41 -21.54
CA TYR A 137 3.93 0.47 -20.89
C TYR A 137 3.69 -0.84 -21.66
N LYS A 138 3.87 -0.84 -22.99
CA LYS A 138 3.72 -2.04 -23.81
C LYS A 138 4.87 -3.02 -23.58
N SER A 139 6.08 -2.50 -23.43
CA SER A 139 7.24 -3.31 -23.02
C SER A 139 7.01 -3.87 -21.62
N ASP A 140 6.61 -3.02 -20.68
CA ASP A 140 6.39 -3.40 -19.29
C ASP A 140 5.29 -4.47 -19.17
N LEU A 141 4.17 -4.33 -19.89
CA LEU A 141 3.12 -5.36 -19.95
C LEU A 141 3.65 -6.70 -20.46
N THR A 142 4.52 -6.68 -21.48
CA THR A 142 5.13 -7.90 -22.02
C THR A 142 6.01 -8.57 -20.97
N GLU A 143 6.79 -7.79 -20.22
CA GLU A 143 7.62 -8.28 -19.12
C GLU A 143 6.79 -8.83 -17.95
N ILE A 144 5.70 -8.14 -17.59
CA ILE A 144 4.76 -8.59 -16.56
C ILE A 144 4.14 -9.92 -16.96
N GLU A 145 3.64 -10.03 -18.20
CA GLU A 145 3.04 -11.26 -18.72
C GLU A 145 4.06 -12.42 -18.71
N GLN A 146 5.30 -12.16 -19.14
CA GLN A 146 6.35 -13.17 -19.16
C GLN A 146 6.70 -13.63 -17.74
N ALA A 147 6.88 -12.70 -16.80
CA ALA A 147 7.15 -13.04 -15.40
C ALA A 147 6.02 -13.85 -14.77
N ALA A 148 4.76 -13.49 -15.04
CA ALA A 148 3.61 -14.25 -14.59
C ALA A 148 3.59 -15.67 -15.18
N LYS A 149 3.88 -15.82 -16.49
CA LYS A 149 3.98 -17.15 -17.14
C LYS A 149 5.04 -18.02 -16.50
N ASP A 150 6.22 -17.46 -16.20
CA ASP A 150 7.33 -18.20 -15.62
C ASP A 150 7.01 -18.70 -14.19
N ASN A 151 6.15 -17.99 -13.45
CA ASN A 151 5.80 -18.29 -12.06
C ASN A 151 4.44 -19.01 -11.87
N TYR A 152 3.67 -19.30 -12.93
CA TYR A 152 2.31 -19.84 -12.82
C TYR A 152 2.21 -21.36 -13.07
N ARG A 153 1.59 -22.12 -12.15
CA ARG A 153 1.30 -23.56 -12.31
C ARG A 153 -0.11 -23.92 -11.81
N PRO A 154 -0.98 -24.61 -12.58
CA PRO A 154 -1.00 -24.87 -14.03
C PRO A 154 -1.74 -23.78 -14.83
N TYR A 155 -1.28 -23.49 -16.06
CA TYR A 155 -1.70 -22.42 -16.99
C TYR A 155 -3.19 -22.38 -17.38
N THR A 156 -4.04 -23.27 -16.86
CA THR A 156 -5.46 -23.33 -17.18
C THR A 156 -6.29 -22.13 -16.69
N GLU A 157 -5.81 -21.28 -15.77
CA GLU A 157 -6.45 -19.98 -15.48
C GLU A 157 -5.74 -18.78 -16.14
N SER A 158 -4.92 -19.01 -17.18
CA SER A 158 -4.24 -17.93 -17.91
C SER A 158 -5.19 -16.91 -18.53
N GLU A 159 -6.43 -17.31 -18.83
CA GLU A 159 -7.41 -16.42 -19.45
C GLU A 159 -7.79 -15.26 -18.54
N LEU A 160 -7.93 -15.48 -17.23
CA LEU A 160 -8.27 -14.41 -16.30
C LEU A 160 -7.12 -13.39 -16.17
N ILE A 161 -5.87 -13.87 -16.10
CA ILE A 161 -4.68 -12.99 -16.07
C ILE A 161 -4.54 -12.24 -17.39
N ARG A 162 -4.75 -12.92 -18.53
CA ARG A 162 -4.73 -12.27 -19.84
C ARG A 162 -5.79 -11.18 -19.96
N ASN A 163 -7.04 -11.49 -19.59
CA ASN A 163 -8.12 -10.52 -19.58
C ASN A 163 -7.78 -9.34 -18.67
N PHE A 164 -7.18 -9.60 -17.51
CA PHE A 164 -6.69 -8.54 -16.63
C PHE A 164 -5.67 -7.63 -17.31
N LEU A 165 -4.66 -8.20 -17.98
CA LEU A 165 -3.62 -7.44 -18.68
C LEU A 165 -4.19 -6.66 -19.88
N GLU A 166 -5.08 -7.28 -20.67
CA GLU A 166 -5.76 -6.64 -21.80
C GLU A 166 -6.66 -5.48 -21.32
N THR A 167 -7.43 -5.67 -20.25
CA THR A 167 -8.22 -4.60 -19.63
C THR A 167 -7.33 -3.49 -19.10
N THR A 168 -6.22 -3.82 -18.45
CA THR A 168 -5.26 -2.84 -17.93
C THR A 168 -4.67 -2.01 -19.07
N ALA A 169 -4.22 -2.65 -20.15
CA ALA A 169 -3.71 -1.95 -21.35
C ALA A 169 -4.75 -0.99 -21.93
N ASN A 170 -5.98 -1.44 -22.10
CA ASN A 170 -7.09 -0.61 -22.60
C ASN A 170 -7.41 0.58 -21.68
N LYS A 171 -7.14 0.46 -20.38
CA LYS A 171 -7.31 1.56 -19.41
C LYS A 171 -6.15 2.54 -19.48
N VAL A 172 -4.91 2.08 -19.63
CA VAL A 172 -3.73 2.94 -19.85
C VAL A 172 -3.96 3.87 -21.05
N GLU A 173 -4.50 3.36 -22.15
CA GLU A 173 -4.79 4.15 -23.37
C GLU A 173 -5.89 5.20 -23.20
N LYS A 174 -6.65 5.18 -22.10
CA LYS A 174 -7.79 6.08 -21.83
C LYS A 174 -7.49 7.14 -20.76
N ILE A 175 -6.36 7.02 -20.06
CA ILE A 175 -5.87 8.03 -19.11
C ILE A 175 -5.16 9.12 -19.91
#